data_AF-A0A3D8I1V0-F1
#
_entry.id   AF-A0A3D8I1V0-F1
#
_cell.length_a   1.000
_cell.length_b   1.000
_cell.length_c   1.000
_cell.angle_alpha   90.00
_cell.angle_beta   90.00
_cell.angle_gamma   90.00
#
_symmetry.space_group_name_H-M   'P 1'
#
loop_
_entity.id
_entity.type
_entity.pdbx_description
1 polymer ?
#
loop_
_entity_poly.entity_id
_entity_poly.type
_entity_poly.pdbx_seq_one_letter_code
_entity_poly.pdbx_strand_id
1 'polypeptide(L)'
;ELNELPNNKEKYNKILSYFDLSLDTLDWEELNKEAYKFQKLESIFIDYRKNIASYSFNIPKNKGRISYNYIFAYPNNNRYSMENLATIKILSTWRTRCYSLSGNEGTGIYLSEKILTCNDI
;
A
#
# COMPACT_ATOMS: atom_id res chain seq x y z
N GLU A 1 6.13 -18.02 -12.35
CA GLU A 1 4.76 -17.84 -12.88
C GLU A 1 4.18 -16.43 -12.79
N LEU A 2 3.82 -15.88 -11.62
CA LEU A 2 3.11 -14.57 -11.60
C LEU A 2 3.94 -13.39 -12.14
N ASN A 3 5.25 -13.41 -11.85
CA ASN A 3 6.19 -12.39 -12.29
C ASN A 3 6.51 -12.45 -13.80
N GLU A 4 6.24 -13.59 -14.44
CA GLU A 4 6.48 -13.82 -15.87
C GLU A 4 5.30 -13.38 -16.73
N LEU A 5 4.13 -13.18 -16.12
CA LEU A 5 2.96 -12.73 -16.86
C LEU A 5 3.13 -11.26 -17.32
N PRO A 6 2.72 -10.95 -18.56
CA PRO A 6 2.66 -9.59 -19.06
C PRO A 6 1.73 -8.74 -18.21
N ASN A 7 1.97 -7.43 -18.15
CA ASN A 7 1.19 -6.51 -17.33
C ASN A 7 -0.19 -6.21 -17.95
N ASN A 8 -1.10 -7.19 -17.92
CA ASN A 8 -2.40 -7.15 -18.58
C ASN A 8 -3.54 -7.67 -17.67
N LYS A 9 -4.78 -7.68 -18.18
CA LYS A 9 -6.00 -8.12 -17.45
C LYS A 9 -5.84 -9.50 -16.81
N GLU A 10 -5.19 -10.43 -17.51
CA GLU A 10 -5.01 -11.81 -17.07
C GLU A 10 -4.14 -11.89 -15.81
N LYS A 11 -3.01 -11.17 -15.78
CA LYS A 11 -2.15 -11.09 -14.60
C LYS A 11 -2.90 -10.57 -13.38
N TYR A 12 -3.65 -9.48 -13.55
CA TYR A 12 -4.41 -8.88 -12.46
C TYR A 12 -5.54 -9.78 -11.97
N ASN A 13 -6.29 -10.42 -12.86
CA ASN A 13 -7.31 -11.38 -12.49
C ASN A 13 -6.71 -12.59 -11.75
N LYS A 14 -5.52 -13.08 -12.15
CA LYS A 14 -4.83 -14.16 -11.42
C LYS A 14 -4.44 -13.73 -10.01
N ILE A 15 -3.96 -12.49 -9.82
CA ILE A 15 -3.69 -11.95 -8.47
C ILE A 15 -4.98 -11.90 -7.64
N LEU A 16 -6.05 -11.34 -8.21
CA LEU A 16 -7.32 -11.16 -7.50
C LEU A 16 -7.99 -12.49 -7.14
N SER A 17 -7.79 -13.53 -7.94
CA SER A 17 -8.36 -14.86 -7.67
C SER A 17 -7.87 -15.49 -6.37
N TYR A 18 -6.70 -15.10 -5.84
CA TYR A 18 -6.24 -15.54 -4.52
C TYR A 18 -7.12 -15.03 -3.37
N PHE A 19 -8.01 -14.07 -3.65
CA PHE A 19 -8.94 -13.46 -2.71
C PHE A 19 -10.40 -13.68 -3.12
N ASP A 20 -10.67 -14.62 -4.02
CA ASP A 20 -12.00 -14.86 -4.61
C ASP A 20 -12.58 -13.63 -5.33
N LEU A 21 -11.71 -12.82 -5.93
CA LEU A 21 -12.05 -11.60 -6.65
C LEU A 21 -11.58 -11.66 -8.12
N SER A 22 -12.12 -10.75 -8.93
CA SER A 22 -11.73 -10.48 -10.30
C SER A 22 -11.98 -9.00 -10.60
N LEU A 23 -11.38 -8.45 -11.65
CA LEU A 23 -11.63 -7.07 -12.07
C LEU A 23 -13.12 -6.81 -12.33
N ASP A 24 -13.85 -7.82 -12.77
CA ASP A 24 -15.28 -7.71 -13.10
C ASP A 24 -16.18 -7.80 -11.85
N THR A 25 -15.66 -8.35 -10.73
CA THR A 25 -16.40 -8.50 -9.46
C THR A 25 -15.98 -7.49 -8.39
N LEU A 26 -15.01 -6.60 -8.67
CA LEU A 26 -14.64 -5.54 -7.76
C LEU A 26 -15.78 -4.52 -7.62
N ASP A 27 -16.05 -4.10 -6.38
CA ASP A 27 -16.94 -2.96 -6.11
C ASP A 27 -16.20 -1.66 -6.45
N TRP A 28 -16.22 -1.31 -7.74
CA TRP A 28 -15.59 -0.11 -8.25
C TRP A 28 -16.18 1.16 -7.66
N GLU A 29 -17.46 1.15 -7.27
CA GLU A 29 -18.11 2.33 -6.69
C GLU A 29 -17.56 2.60 -5.29
N GLU A 30 -17.49 1.58 -4.43
CA GLU A 30 -16.88 1.68 -3.11
C GLU A 30 -15.40 2.05 -3.21
N LEU A 31 -14.66 1.39 -4.11
CA LEU A 31 -13.24 1.68 -4.33
C LEU A 31 -13.02 3.13 -4.78
N ASN A 32 -13.83 3.64 -5.73
CA ASN A 32 -13.74 5.03 -6.18
C ASN A 32 -14.11 6.02 -5.09
N LYS A 33 -15.08 5.69 -4.23
CA LYS A 33 -15.48 6.51 -3.09
C LYS A 33 -14.37 6.61 -2.05
N GLU A 34 -13.70 5.50 -1.73
CA GLU A 34 -12.52 5.50 -0.86
C GLU A 34 -11.33 6.23 -1.53
N ALA A 35 -11.13 6.06 -2.84
CA ALA A 35 -10.15 6.80 -3.62
C ALA A 35 -10.37 8.32 -3.58
N TYR A 36 -11.62 8.75 -3.66
CA TYR A 36 -11.99 10.16 -3.54
C TYR A 36 -11.70 10.70 -2.12
N LYS A 37 -11.92 9.89 -1.08
CA LYS A 37 -11.48 10.24 0.28
C LYS A 37 -9.95 10.36 0.36
N PHE A 38 -9.19 9.52 -0.34
CA PHE A 38 -7.72 9.65 -0.41
C PHE A 38 -7.27 10.96 -1.06
N GLN A 39 -7.95 11.43 -2.12
CA GLN A 39 -7.64 12.72 -2.72
C GLN A 39 -7.88 13.89 -1.76
N LYS A 40 -8.82 13.73 -0.82
CA LYS A 40 -9.23 14.77 0.13
C LYS A 40 -8.46 14.74 1.45
N LEU A 41 -7.71 13.68 1.75
CA LEU A 41 -6.85 13.58 2.93
C LEU A 41 -5.50 14.26 2.63
N GLU A 42 -5.50 15.57 2.86
CA GLU A 42 -4.44 16.52 2.56
C GLU A 42 -3.16 16.26 3.37
N SER A 43 -2.21 15.54 2.80
CA SER A 43 -0.78 15.86 2.96
C SER A 43 -0.01 15.34 1.75
N ILE A 44 -0.28 15.95 0.60
CA ILE A 44 0.50 15.71 -0.62
C ILE A 44 1.75 16.56 -0.52
N PHE A 45 2.91 15.91 -0.35
CA PHE A 45 4.20 16.57 -0.45
C PHE A 45 4.77 16.34 -1.85
N ILE A 46 4.80 17.39 -2.66
CA ILE A 46 5.39 17.35 -4.00
C ILE A 46 6.82 17.90 -3.91
N ASP A 47 7.80 17.02 -4.07
CA ASP A 47 9.20 17.40 -4.22
C ASP A 47 9.49 17.62 -5.71
N TYR A 48 9.46 18.87 -6.16
CA TYR A 48 9.76 19.23 -7.56
C TYR A 48 11.24 18.99 -7.94
N ARG A 49 12.16 18.97 -6.97
CA ARG A 49 13.59 18.72 -7.24
C ARG A 49 13.84 17.24 -7.50
N LYS A 50 13.17 16.38 -6.74
CA LYS A 50 13.24 14.93 -6.92
C LYS A 50 12.20 14.42 -7.91
N ASN A 51 11.26 15.27 -8.31
CA ASN A 51 10.11 14.95 -9.15
C ASN A 51 9.27 13.80 -8.55
N ILE A 52 8.91 13.91 -7.27
CA ILE A 52 8.16 12.88 -6.53
C ILE A 52 6.96 13.53 -5.86
N ALA A 53 5.78 12.92 -5.97
CA ALA A 53 4.67 13.22 -5.06
C ALA A 53 4.57 12.13 -3.99
N SER A 54 4.60 12.55 -2.73
CA SER A 54 4.45 11.69 -1.57
C SER A 54 3.11 11.96 -0.92
N TYR A 55 2.35 10.91 -0.69
CA TYR A 55 1.07 10.97 0.00
C TYR A 55 1.25 10.27 1.35
N SER A 56 1.03 11.01 2.44
CA SER A 56 1.00 10.43 3.78
C SER A 56 -0.44 10.29 4.24
N PHE A 57 -0.79 9.12 4.78
CA PHE A 57 -2.16 8.83 5.20
C PHE A 57 -2.18 8.50 6.68
N ASN A 58 -3.01 9.23 7.43
CA ASN A 58 -3.44 8.81 8.76
C ASN A 58 -4.65 7.89 8.61
N ILE A 59 -4.43 6.64 8.21
CA ILE A 59 -5.51 5.65 8.18
C ILE A 59 -5.87 5.31 9.62
N PRO A 60 -7.16 5.25 9.99
CA PRO A 60 -7.55 4.75 11.29
C PRO A 60 -6.99 3.33 11.49
N LYS A 61 -6.23 3.14 12.58
CA LYS A 61 -5.44 1.94 12.95
C LYS A 61 -6.20 0.59 12.97
N ASN A 62 -7.51 0.57 12.66
CA ASN A 62 -8.42 -0.52 12.99
C ASN A 62 -9.16 -1.18 11.80
N LYS A 63 -8.83 -0.87 10.53
CA LYS A 63 -9.39 -1.63 9.39
C LYS A 63 -8.44 -2.75 8.94
N GLY A 64 -8.48 -3.88 9.64
CA GLY A 64 -7.83 -5.13 9.18
C GLY A 64 -6.37 -5.32 9.58
N ARG A 65 -5.65 -6.16 8.84
CA ARG A 65 -4.25 -6.56 9.12
C ARG A 65 -3.21 -5.80 8.29
N ILE A 66 -3.63 -5.06 7.28
CA ILE A 66 -2.74 -4.35 6.35
C ILE A 66 -2.94 -2.85 6.52
N SER A 67 -1.85 -2.12 6.66
CA SER A 67 -1.80 -0.66 6.76
C SER A 67 -0.83 -0.09 5.72
N TYR A 68 -1.27 0.88 4.93
CA TYR A 68 -0.44 1.59 3.95
C TYR A 68 -0.08 2.98 4.49
N ASN A 69 1.20 3.21 4.76
CA ASN A 69 1.65 4.42 5.46
C ASN A 69 1.96 5.55 4.46
N TYR A 70 2.53 5.20 3.30
CA TYR A 70 2.95 6.15 2.28
C TYR A 70 2.70 5.62 0.88
N ILE A 71 2.33 6.51 -0.03
CA ILE A 71 2.34 6.25 -1.48
C ILE A 71 3.28 7.27 -2.12
N PHE A 72 4.24 6.78 -2.90
CA PHE A 72 5.17 7.58 -3.69
C PHE A 72 4.82 7.43 -5.17
N ALA A 73 4.46 8.54 -5.81
CA ALA A 73 4.15 8.60 -7.22
C ALA A 73 5.29 9.29 -7.98
N TYR A 74 5.81 8.61 -9.01
CA TYR A 74 6.89 9.07 -9.85
C TYR A 74 6.34 9.31 -11.27
N PRO A 75 6.31 10.56 -11.75
CA PRO A 75 5.89 10.88 -13.10
C PRO A 75 6.97 10.50 -14.13
N ASN A 76 6.56 10.25 -15.37
CA ASN A 76 7.48 9.91 -16.46
C ASN A 76 8.33 11.12 -16.90
N ASN A 77 7.79 12.33 -16.71
CA ASN A 77 8.39 13.58 -17.15
C ASN A 77 8.58 14.53 -15.96
N ASN A 78 9.37 15.59 -16.12
CA ASN A 78 9.66 16.62 -15.10
C ASN A 78 8.45 17.45 -14.63
N ARG A 79 7.24 17.13 -15.08
CA ARG A 79 6.00 17.77 -14.64
C ARG A 79 5.11 16.72 -14.00
N TYR A 80 4.83 16.93 -12.72
CA TYR A 80 3.89 16.09 -11.99
C TYR A 80 2.49 16.22 -12.61
N SER A 81 1.93 15.09 -13.05
CA SER A 81 0.53 14.95 -13.43
C SER A 81 0.08 13.55 -13.03
N MET A 82 -1.11 13.43 -12.43
CA MET A 82 -1.74 12.15 -12.13
C MET A 82 -1.94 11.29 -13.39
N GLU A 83 -2.11 11.93 -14.55
CA GLU A 83 -2.31 11.25 -15.84
C GLU A 83 -1.02 10.71 -16.44
N ASN A 84 0.15 11.12 -15.93
CA ASN A 84 1.46 10.77 -16.49
C ASN A 84 2.40 10.16 -15.42
N LEU A 85 1.86 9.26 -14.60
CA LEU A 85 2.62 8.49 -13.64
C LEU A 85 3.31 7.29 -14.30
N ALA A 86 4.64 7.21 -14.19
CA ALA A 86 5.41 6.06 -14.67
C ALA A 86 5.49 4.95 -13.61
N THR A 87 5.53 5.31 -12.33
CA THR A 87 5.68 4.34 -11.24
C THR A 87 4.96 4.80 -9.99
N ILE A 88 4.30 3.88 -9.32
CA ILE A 88 3.70 4.09 -8.00
C ILE A 88 4.31 3.06 -7.06
N LYS A 89 4.88 3.53 -5.95
CA LYS A 89 5.37 2.69 -4.86
C LYS A 89 4.50 2.90 -3.63
N ILE A 90 4.11 1.80 -2.99
CA ILE A 90 3.28 1.83 -1.80
C ILE A 90 4.09 1.22 -0.66
N LEU A 91 4.22 1.95 0.44
CA LEU A 91 4.78 1.41 1.67
C LEU A 91 3.65 0.85 2.51
N SER A 92 3.50 -0.47 2.47
CA SER A 92 2.54 -1.20 3.32
C SER A 92 3.23 -2.00 4.41
N THR A 93 2.51 -2.14 5.51
CA THR A 93 2.84 -2.93 6.69
C THR A 93 1.73 -3.94 6.92
N TRP A 94 2.08 -5.17 7.29
CA TRP A 94 1.15 -6.24 7.59
C TRP A 94 1.38 -6.75 9.02
N ARG A 95 0.37 -6.57 9.86
CA ARG A 95 0.18 -7.20 11.17
C ARG A 95 -0.12 -8.69 11.06
N THR A 96 0.88 -9.54 11.28
CA THR A 96 0.75 -11.00 11.08
C THR A 96 -0.14 -11.67 12.12
N ARG A 97 -0.33 -11.06 13.30
CA ARG A 97 -0.84 -11.69 14.53
C ARG A 97 -0.03 -12.89 15.02
N CYS A 98 1.22 -13.02 14.57
CA CYS A 98 2.16 -13.96 15.14
C CYS A 98 2.94 -13.26 16.25
N TYR A 99 2.79 -13.75 17.48
CA TYR A 99 3.39 -13.14 18.67
C TYR A 99 4.54 -14.00 19.17
N SER A 100 5.66 -13.35 19.54
CA SER A 100 6.78 -13.97 20.23
C SER A 100 7.02 -13.27 21.56
N LEU A 101 7.47 -14.03 22.56
CA LEU A 101 7.97 -13.44 23.79
C LEU A 101 9.18 -12.56 23.48
N SER A 102 9.22 -11.36 24.05
CA SER A 102 10.31 -10.40 23.86
C SER A 102 10.53 -9.60 25.13
N GLY A 103 11.67 -8.90 25.18
CA GLY A 103 12.11 -8.15 26.36
C GLY A 103 13.18 -8.89 27.16
N ASN A 104 13.65 -8.25 28.23
CA ASN A 104 14.66 -8.76 29.15
C ASN A 104 14.38 -8.31 30.59
N GLU A 105 15.16 -8.85 31.52
CA GLU A 105 15.15 -8.40 32.92
C GLU A 105 15.62 -6.94 32.98
N GLY A 106 14.70 -6.05 33.35
CA GLY A 106 14.91 -4.60 33.42
C GLY A 106 13.85 -3.79 32.68
N THR A 107 13.37 -4.26 31.52
CA THR A 107 12.30 -3.58 30.75
C THR A 107 10.96 -4.32 30.77
N GLY A 108 10.94 -5.56 31.28
CA GLY A 108 9.76 -6.43 31.36
C GLY A 108 9.62 -7.35 30.15
N ILE A 109 8.99 -8.51 30.38
CA ILE A 109 8.63 -9.49 29.34
C ILE A 109 7.27 -9.13 28.75
N TYR A 110 7.18 -9.01 27.43
CA TYR A 110 5.94 -8.71 26.71
C TYR A 110 5.79 -9.51 25.42
N LEU A 111 4.57 -9.59 24.90
CA LEU A 111 4.28 -10.18 23.59
C LEU A 111 4.53 -9.15 22.49
N SER A 112 5.49 -9.44 21.62
CA SER A 112 5.78 -8.64 20.44
C SER A 112 5.15 -9.28 19.21
N GLU A 113 4.43 -8.51 18.42
CA GLU A 113 3.87 -8.97 17.15
C GLU A 113 4.88 -8.81 16.03
N LYS A 114 5.05 -9.84 15.18
CA LYS A 114 5.80 -9.70 13.94
C LYS A 114 5.02 -8.84 12.95
N ILE A 115 5.64 -7.74 12.49
CA ILE A 115 5.11 -6.89 11.42
C ILE A 115 5.95 -7.16 10.18
N LEU A 116 5.30 -7.43 9.05
CA LEU A 116 5.95 -7.54 7.74
C LEU A 116 5.81 -6.24 6.97
N THR A 117 6.80 -5.93 6.14
CA THR A 117 6.84 -4.79 5.24
C THR A 117 7.09 -5.25 3.80
N CYS A 118 7.00 -4.34 2.84
CA CYS A 118 7.34 -4.65 1.44
C CYS A 118 8.79 -5.10 1.22
N ASN A 119 9.68 -4.89 2.20
CA ASN A 119 11.08 -5.33 2.12
C ASN A 119 11.30 -6.75 2.65
N ASP A 120 10.29 -7.34 3.31
CA ASP A 120 10.37 -8.68 3.90
C ASP A 120 9.88 -9.78 2.93
N ILE A 121 9.56 -9.42 1.69
CA ILE A 121 9.04 -10.29 0.62
C ILE A 121 10.14 -10.55 -0.40
#